data_AF-A0A484KMU9-F1
#
_entry.id   AF-A0A484KMU9-F1
#
_cell.length_a   1.000
_cell.length_b   1.000
_cell.length_c   1.000
_cell.angle_alpha   90.00
_cell.angle_beta   90.00
_cell.angle_gamma   90.00
#
_symmetry.space_group_name_H-M   'P 1'
#
loop_
_entity.id
_entity.type
_entity.pdbx_description
1 polymer ?
#
loop_
_entity_poly.entity_id
_entity_poly.type
_entity_poly.pdbx_seq_one_letter_code
_entity_poly.pdbx_strand_id
1 'polypeptide(L)'
;MPTPFAILPSPFPTLSLLSISPFISRFRQKRQSAFTACSRCPTRRQPPFTDMSVTIPVAGSLRREIGAEPLLDSRNRAGKGDVLTSDLDQDTSTSSKGGLHKSKYSMTSISCFGVDLTPDNIAVAMVYFVQGVLGLSRLAVSFYLKDDLHLDPAETAVISGFSSLPWLVKPLYGFISDYFPLFGYRRRSYLVLSGLLGALSWSLMSTFVDSKYGAAFCILLGSLSVAFSDVVVDSMVVERARGESQSMSGSLQSLCWGSSAFGGIVSAYFSGSLVDAYGVRFVFGVTALLPLITSAVSVLVKEQPVRGLPRGQNLSLDVSFFESSKKNIIQLWGAVKEPNVFLPTIFIFLWQATPQSDSAMFYFTTNKLGFTPEFLGRVKLVTSIASLLGVGLYNGFLKNVPLRKIFLATTVIGTTLGMTQVLLVTGLNRQLGISDEWFAIGDSLIITVLGQASFMPVLVLAARICPQGMEATLFATLMSICNGGGVLGGLIGAGLTQIFGVTRDKFDNLAALIILCNLSSLLPLPLLGLLPKDDEEKKNTDIEMKSN
;
A
#
# COMPACT_ATOMS: atom_id res chain seq x y z
N MET A 1 48.21 -46.75 -7.45
CA MET A 1 49.39 -46.01 -7.93
C MET A 1 49.32 -45.87 -9.45
N PRO A 2 50.02 -44.91 -10.08
CA PRO A 2 49.33 -44.08 -11.08
C PRO A 2 50.09 -43.84 -12.42
N THR A 3 49.51 -42.95 -13.24
CA THR A 3 50.09 -41.92 -14.15
C THR A 3 51.62 -41.76 -14.21
N PRO A 4 52.22 -41.25 -15.32
CA PRO A 4 52.38 -39.78 -15.41
C PRO A 4 52.57 -39.09 -16.80
N PHE A 5 52.45 -37.74 -16.79
CA PHE A 5 53.10 -36.73 -17.70
C PHE A 5 52.65 -36.64 -19.18
N ALA A 6 52.74 -35.51 -19.91
CA ALA A 6 53.09 -34.08 -19.70
C ALA A 6 52.78 -33.28 -21.02
N ILE A 7 52.78 -31.94 -21.20
CA ILE A 7 52.77 -30.67 -20.42
C ILE A 7 52.26 -29.55 -21.40
N LEU A 8 51.40 -28.58 -21.04
CA LEU A 8 51.66 -27.16 -20.64
C LEU A 8 52.64 -26.36 -21.56
N PRO A 9 52.43 -25.04 -21.82
CA PRO A 9 52.26 -24.00 -20.78
C PRO A 9 51.08 -23.01 -20.96
N SER A 10 50.84 -22.22 -19.92
CA SER A 10 50.00 -21.00 -19.93
C SER A 10 50.85 -19.74 -20.19
N PRO A 11 50.25 -18.53 -20.14
CA PRO A 11 50.45 -17.77 -18.90
C PRO A 11 49.20 -17.04 -18.39
N PHE A 12 49.07 -16.96 -17.05
CA PHE A 12 48.29 -15.92 -16.37
C PHE A 12 49.17 -14.66 -16.18
N PRO A 13 48.60 -13.55 -15.68
CA PRO A 13 48.97 -13.24 -14.29
C PRO A 13 47.75 -13.05 -13.37
N THR A 14 47.82 -13.72 -12.22
CA THR A 14 47.00 -13.39 -11.05
C THR A 14 47.60 -12.17 -10.33
N LEU A 15 46.75 -11.30 -9.79
CA LEU A 15 47.16 -10.33 -8.79
C LEU A 15 46.26 -10.46 -7.56
N SER A 16 46.90 -10.69 -6.42
CA SER A 16 46.34 -10.67 -5.08
C SER A 16 47.05 -9.56 -4.28
N LEU A 17 46.58 -9.27 -3.05
CA LEU A 17 46.96 -8.10 -2.22
C LEU A 17 46.35 -6.78 -2.75
N LEU A 18 45.83 -5.82 -1.96
CA LEU A 18 45.57 -5.68 -0.50
C LEU A 18 44.14 -5.12 -0.33
N SER A 19 43.41 -5.24 0.79
CA SER A 19 43.53 -6.04 2.03
C SER A 19 42.18 -5.97 2.79
N ILE A 20 42.09 -6.48 4.03
CA ILE A 20 40.90 -6.37 4.90
C ILE A 20 41.30 -5.84 6.28
N SER A 21 40.40 -5.09 6.93
CA SER A 21 40.52 -4.47 8.28
C SER A 21 41.32 -3.13 8.29
N PRO A 22 41.02 -2.16 9.19
CA PRO A 22 40.11 -2.23 10.34
C PRO A 22 39.05 -1.12 10.43
N PHE A 23 37.77 -1.51 10.48
CA PHE A 23 36.70 -0.65 11.03
C PHE A 23 35.91 -1.29 12.18
N ILE A 24 36.06 -2.60 12.40
CA ILE A 24 35.36 -3.37 13.45
C ILE A 24 36.04 -3.22 14.83
N SER A 25 37.29 -2.76 14.90
CA SER A 25 38.03 -2.60 16.16
C SER A 25 37.55 -1.45 17.05
N ARG A 26 37.03 -0.35 16.49
CA ARG A 26 36.68 0.85 17.27
C ARG A 26 35.44 0.73 18.17
N PHE A 27 34.60 -0.30 17.99
CA PHE A 27 33.40 -0.49 18.82
C PHE A 27 33.55 -1.48 19.99
N ARG A 28 34.72 -2.13 20.16
CA ARG A 28 34.93 -3.16 21.19
C ARG A 28 35.79 -2.76 22.38
N GLN A 29 36.26 -1.51 22.45
CA GLN A 29 37.20 -1.04 23.49
C GLN A 29 36.64 0.09 24.37
N LYS A 30 35.40 -0.06 24.87
CA LYS A 30 34.87 0.83 25.94
C LYS A 30 33.84 0.17 26.87
N ARG A 31 34.13 -1.04 27.35
CA ARG A 31 33.45 -1.68 28.50
C ARG A 31 34.47 -2.39 29.38
N GLN A 32 34.40 -2.13 30.69
CA GLN A 32 35.26 -2.66 31.77
C GLN A 32 36.74 -2.20 31.64
N SER A 33 37.44 -1.78 32.71
CA SER A 33 37.16 -1.89 34.15
C SER A 33 37.73 -0.69 34.94
N ALA A 34 37.05 -0.31 36.03
CA ALA A 34 37.57 0.50 37.14
C ALA A 34 36.60 0.38 38.33
N PHE A 35 37.01 -0.25 39.44
CA PHE A 35 36.12 -0.61 40.54
C PHE A 35 36.88 -0.65 41.88
N THR A 36 36.94 0.46 42.63
CA THR A 36 37.44 0.45 44.03
C THR A 36 37.09 1.69 44.86
N ALA A 37 37.00 1.47 46.17
CA ALA A 37 37.31 2.40 47.28
C ALA A 37 36.47 3.68 47.47
N CYS A 38 35.49 3.58 48.37
CA CYS A 38 34.76 4.67 49.03
C CYS A 38 35.59 5.38 50.12
N SER A 39 35.39 6.70 50.35
CA SER A 39 35.52 7.28 51.70
C SER A 39 34.78 8.64 51.92
N ARG A 40 33.79 8.61 52.84
CA ARG A 40 33.40 9.63 53.86
C ARG A 40 33.22 11.14 53.48
N CYS A 41 31.95 11.59 53.47
CA CYS A 41 31.25 12.54 54.40
C CYS A 41 31.96 13.81 54.98
N PRO A 42 31.25 14.89 55.46
CA PRO A 42 29.87 14.86 56.01
C PRO A 42 28.91 16.08 55.78
N THR A 43 27.60 15.83 56.00
CA THR A 43 26.52 16.68 56.59
C THR A 43 26.32 18.19 56.30
N ARG A 44 25.06 18.55 55.98
CA ARG A 44 24.17 19.33 56.89
C ARG A 44 22.68 18.91 56.69
N ARG A 45 21.78 19.23 57.63
CA ARG A 45 20.35 18.81 57.69
C ARG A 45 19.38 20.01 57.77
N GLN A 46 18.11 19.77 57.35
CA GLN A 46 16.76 20.18 57.85
C GLN A 46 16.62 21.24 58.99
N PRO A 47 15.44 21.93 59.21
CA PRO A 47 14.05 21.41 59.14
C PRO A 47 12.91 22.39 58.67
N PRO A 48 11.60 22.01 58.74
CA PRO A 48 10.42 22.82 58.34
C PRO A 48 9.37 23.14 59.44
N PHE A 49 8.45 24.08 59.18
CA PHE A 49 7.18 24.44 59.89
C PHE A 49 6.19 24.99 58.80
N THR A 50 4.88 24.72 58.64
CA THR A 50 3.63 24.54 59.45
C THR A 50 2.83 25.83 59.74
N ASP A 51 1.54 25.80 59.34
CA ASP A 51 0.33 26.51 59.79
C ASP A 51 0.38 27.95 60.36
N MET A 52 -0.44 28.85 59.78
CA MET A 52 -1.73 29.27 60.38
C MET A 52 -2.55 30.21 59.49
N SER A 53 -3.85 30.31 59.78
CA SER A 53 -4.77 31.37 59.35
C SER A 53 -5.01 32.37 60.49
N VAL A 54 -5.57 33.58 60.21
CA VAL A 54 -6.45 34.42 61.09
C VAL A 54 -6.53 35.90 60.62
N THR A 55 -7.71 36.26 60.11
CA THR A 55 -8.52 37.48 60.38
C THR A 55 -8.12 38.91 59.92
N ILE A 56 -9.17 39.56 59.38
CA ILE A 56 -9.49 40.98 59.04
C ILE A 56 -9.31 41.96 60.27
N PRO A 57 -9.44 43.34 60.21
CA PRO A 57 -10.59 44.07 59.62
C PRO A 57 -10.46 45.58 59.18
N VAL A 58 -11.57 46.09 58.59
CA VAL A 58 -12.18 47.46 58.77
C VAL A 58 -11.72 48.72 57.97
N ALA A 59 -12.55 49.06 56.97
CA ALA A 59 -13.26 50.34 56.69
C ALA A 59 -12.61 51.62 56.09
N GLY A 60 -13.43 52.31 55.25
CA GLY A 60 -13.33 53.73 54.84
C GLY A 60 -13.01 53.96 53.35
N SER A 61 -13.66 54.87 52.60
CA SER A 61 -14.88 55.68 52.83
C SER A 61 -15.41 56.32 51.51
N LEU A 62 -16.66 56.83 51.52
CA LEU A 62 -17.30 57.77 50.55
C LEU A 62 -17.61 57.22 49.11
N ARG A 63 -18.81 57.32 48.48
CA ARG A 63 -19.83 58.39 48.17
C ARG A 63 -19.75 58.71 46.65
N ARG A 64 -20.79 58.73 45.78
CA ARG A 64 -22.26 58.96 45.92
C ARG A 64 -23.08 58.47 44.66
N GLU A 65 -24.38 58.15 44.85
CA GLU A 65 -25.63 58.51 44.07
C GLU A 65 -25.62 58.70 42.51
N ILE A 66 -26.68 58.47 41.70
CA ILE A 66 -28.13 58.15 41.85
C ILE A 66 -28.61 57.36 40.59
N GLY A 67 -29.44 56.31 40.72
CA GLY A 67 -30.84 56.23 40.20
C GLY A 67 -31.03 55.68 38.77
N ALA A 68 -32.09 54.95 38.41
CA ALA A 68 -33.25 54.41 39.16
C ALA A 68 -33.81 53.13 38.49
N GLU A 69 -34.59 52.33 39.23
CA GLU A 69 -35.32 51.12 38.77
C GLU A 69 -36.82 51.44 38.53
N PRO A 70 -37.67 50.58 37.89
CA PRO A 70 -38.26 49.41 38.59
C PRO A 70 -38.74 48.17 37.76
N LEU A 71 -38.62 46.95 38.34
CA LEU A 71 -39.63 45.83 38.32
C LEU A 71 -40.02 45.15 36.94
N LEU A 72 -40.59 43.94 36.83
CA LEU A 72 -40.98 42.83 37.75
C LEU A 72 -41.08 41.45 37.03
N ASP A 73 -41.14 40.36 37.81
CA ASP A 73 -41.62 38.95 37.60
C ASP A 73 -41.72 38.32 36.18
N SER A 74 -41.17 37.12 35.88
CA SER A 74 -41.51 35.75 36.40
C SER A 74 -42.83 35.20 35.81
N ARG A 75 -42.95 33.97 35.25
CA ARG A 75 -42.85 32.70 35.99
C ARG A 75 -43.08 31.44 35.10
N ASN A 76 -42.20 30.43 35.22
CA ASN A 76 -42.37 28.96 35.06
C ASN A 76 -43.11 28.25 33.88
N ARG A 77 -42.42 27.20 33.40
CA ARG A 77 -42.89 25.82 33.06
C ARG A 77 -43.77 25.54 31.81
N ALA A 78 -43.07 25.06 30.78
CA ALA A 78 -43.12 23.66 30.29
C ALA A 78 -44.45 23.01 29.81
N GLY A 79 -44.44 22.55 28.54
CA GLY A 79 -44.96 21.22 28.21
C GLY A 79 -45.66 21.02 26.85
N LYS A 80 -44.93 20.44 25.88
CA LYS A 80 -45.37 19.35 24.97
C LYS A 80 -46.56 19.58 24.00
N GLY A 81 -46.34 19.35 22.70
CA GLY A 81 -47.39 18.88 21.75
C GLY A 81 -47.54 19.66 20.44
N ASP A 82 -46.93 19.14 19.38
CA ASP A 82 -47.52 18.70 18.09
C ASP A 82 -48.49 19.57 17.24
N VAL A 83 -48.29 19.47 15.91
CA VAL A 83 -49.26 19.57 14.78
C VAL A 83 -49.75 20.95 14.29
N LEU A 84 -49.06 21.45 13.26
CA LEU A 84 -49.53 21.72 11.88
C LEU A 84 -51.02 22.03 11.58
N THR A 85 -51.31 23.29 11.19
CA THR A 85 -52.23 23.80 10.12
C THR A 85 -51.80 25.25 9.85
N SER A 86 -51.39 25.69 8.66
CA SER A 86 -52.08 25.84 7.36
C SER A 86 -52.92 27.13 7.25
N ASP A 87 -52.90 27.73 6.05
CA ASP A 87 -53.78 28.81 5.56
C ASP A 87 -53.61 30.20 6.25
N LEU A 88 -53.78 31.34 5.56
CA LEU A 88 -53.93 31.64 4.14
C LEU A 88 -53.56 33.14 3.95
N ASP A 89 -52.97 33.53 2.82
CA ASP A 89 -53.16 34.91 2.30
C ASP A 89 -52.79 35.03 0.81
N GLN A 90 -53.68 35.70 0.06
CA GLN A 90 -53.62 36.00 -1.37
C GLN A 90 -54.34 37.35 -1.51
N ASP A 91 -53.76 38.46 -1.97
CA ASP A 91 -53.26 38.77 -3.31
C ASP A 91 -52.32 40.00 -3.21
N THR A 92 -51.47 40.35 -4.18
CA THR A 92 -51.86 41.25 -5.30
C THR A 92 -50.75 41.31 -6.34
N SER A 93 -51.12 41.27 -7.63
CA SER A 93 -50.18 41.31 -8.74
C SER A 93 -49.83 42.73 -9.21
N THR A 94 -48.55 42.99 -9.49
CA THR A 94 -48.11 43.99 -10.47
C THR A 94 -46.98 43.44 -11.33
N SER A 95 -46.91 43.85 -12.60
CA SER A 95 -46.06 43.24 -13.63
C SER A 95 -44.79 44.04 -13.91
N SER A 96 -43.63 43.35 -14.04
CA SER A 96 -42.76 43.57 -15.20
C SER A 96 -41.60 42.55 -15.35
N LYS A 97 -41.52 41.97 -16.55
CA LYS A 97 -40.32 41.51 -17.29
C LYS A 97 -39.14 40.88 -16.53
N GLY A 98 -38.97 39.57 -16.76
CA GLY A 98 -37.76 39.11 -17.46
C GLY A 98 -36.57 38.60 -16.66
N GLY A 99 -36.76 37.56 -15.82
CA GLY A 99 -35.68 36.74 -15.28
C GLY A 99 -35.83 35.27 -15.69
N LEU A 100 -34.95 34.75 -16.56
CA LEU A 100 -34.97 33.33 -16.92
C LEU A 100 -34.46 32.50 -15.73
N HIS A 101 -35.40 31.96 -14.94
CA HIS A 101 -35.11 31.28 -13.69
C HIS A 101 -34.42 29.94 -13.93
N LYS A 102 -33.09 29.96 -14.12
CA LYS A 102 -32.25 28.75 -14.16
C LYS A 102 -32.45 27.99 -12.85
N SER A 103 -33.19 26.88 -12.93
CA SER A 103 -33.31 25.94 -11.83
C SER A 103 -31.90 25.51 -11.39
N LYS A 104 -31.50 25.93 -10.19
CA LYS A 104 -30.40 25.27 -9.49
C LYS A 104 -30.91 23.86 -9.19
N TYR A 105 -30.46 22.90 -9.98
CA TYR A 105 -30.45 21.50 -9.55
C TYR A 105 -29.63 21.41 -8.27
N SER A 106 -30.31 21.49 -7.13
CA SER A 106 -29.77 21.10 -5.86
C SER A 106 -29.68 19.58 -5.87
N MET A 107 -28.58 19.06 -6.42
CA MET A 107 -28.16 17.71 -6.07
C MET A 107 -27.93 17.72 -4.57
N THR A 108 -28.78 17.01 -3.83
CA THR A 108 -28.52 16.61 -2.45
C THR A 108 -27.12 16.02 -2.41
N SER A 109 -26.20 16.54 -1.59
CA SER A 109 -24.86 15.97 -1.52
C SER A 109 -24.93 14.63 -0.78
N ILE A 110 -25.02 13.56 -1.58
CA ILE A 110 -24.86 12.20 -1.09
C ILE A 110 -23.41 12.11 -0.63
N SER A 111 -23.21 12.00 0.69
CA SER A 111 -21.89 11.80 1.27
C SER A 111 -21.60 10.30 1.39
N CYS A 112 -20.36 9.90 1.10
CA CYS A 112 -19.91 8.52 1.18
C CYS A 112 -18.61 8.48 1.99
N PHE A 113 -18.54 7.64 3.03
CA PHE A 113 -17.46 7.67 4.03
C PHE A 113 -17.19 9.07 4.64
N GLY A 114 -18.21 9.93 4.71
CA GLY A 114 -18.09 11.31 5.20
C GLY A 114 -17.49 12.30 4.19
N VAL A 115 -17.23 11.87 2.95
CA VAL A 115 -16.74 12.72 1.85
C VAL A 115 -17.91 13.11 0.95
N ASP A 116 -18.01 14.39 0.57
CA ASP A 116 -18.94 14.83 -0.47
C ASP A 116 -18.56 14.24 -1.84
N LEU A 117 -19.54 13.64 -2.51
CA LEU A 117 -19.40 13.03 -3.85
C LEU A 117 -19.33 14.10 -4.96
N THR A 118 -18.28 14.93 -4.93
CA THR A 118 -17.91 15.79 -6.05
C THR A 118 -17.51 14.93 -7.27
N PRO A 119 -17.68 15.40 -8.53
CA PRO A 119 -17.24 14.65 -9.71
C PRO A 119 -15.75 14.29 -9.66
N ASP A 120 -14.98 15.17 -9.03
CA ASP A 120 -13.55 15.10 -8.78
C ASP A 120 -13.15 14.01 -7.76
N ASN A 121 -14.01 13.71 -6.77
CA ASN A 121 -13.84 12.61 -5.81
C ASN A 121 -14.41 11.29 -6.36
N ILE A 122 -15.53 11.35 -7.09
CA ILE A 122 -16.08 10.20 -7.84
C ILE A 122 -15.04 9.66 -8.82
N ALA A 123 -14.35 10.53 -9.57
CA ALA A 123 -13.32 10.10 -10.52
C ALA A 123 -12.18 9.33 -9.83
N VAL A 124 -11.65 9.85 -8.72
CA VAL A 124 -10.61 9.20 -7.90
C VAL A 124 -11.08 7.83 -7.39
N ALA A 125 -12.25 7.79 -6.74
CA ALA A 125 -12.83 6.55 -6.20
C ALA A 125 -13.07 5.49 -7.31
N MET A 126 -13.50 5.91 -8.50
CA MET A 126 -13.72 5.03 -9.64
C MET A 126 -12.42 4.46 -10.23
N VAL A 127 -11.28 5.18 -10.18
CA VAL A 127 -10.00 4.59 -10.59
C VAL A 127 -9.51 3.55 -9.58
N TYR A 128 -9.60 3.83 -8.27
CA TYR A 128 -9.28 2.81 -7.25
C TYR A 128 -10.22 1.59 -7.35
N PHE A 129 -11.51 1.79 -7.64
CA PHE A 129 -12.43 0.68 -7.95
C PHE A 129 -11.97 -0.13 -9.16
N VAL A 130 -11.58 0.51 -10.27
CA VAL A 130 -11.04 -0.18 -11.45
C VAL A 130 -9.77 -0.97 -11.10
N GLN A 131 -8.84 -0.43 -10.32
CA GLN A 131 -7.66 -1.17 -9.84
C GLN A 131 -8.04 -2.44 -9.08
N GLY A 132 -9.07 -2.37 -8.23
CA GLY A 132 -9.62 -3.51 -7.51
C GLY A 132 -10.22 -4.57 -8.46
N VAL A 133 -11.11 -4.14 -9.37
CA VAL A 133 -11.78 -5.06 -10.32
C VAL A 133 -10.80 -5.64 -11.35
N LEU A 134 -9.69 -4.96 -11.66
CA LEU A 134 -8.58 -5.51 -12.46
C LEU A 134 -7.89 -6.73 -11.80
N GLY A 135 -8.23 -7.09 -10.55
CA GLY A 135 -7.95 -8.40 -9.98
C GLY A 135 -8.56 -9.57 -10.77
N LEU A 136 -9.63 -9.32 -11.55
CA LEU A 136 -10.38 -10.32 -12.31
C LEU A 136 -9.48 -11.12 -13.27
N SER A 137 -8.63 -10.43 -14.03
CA SER A 137 -7.73 -11.07 -14.99
C SER A 137 -6.59 -11.83 -14.34
N ARG A 138 -6.27 -11.62 -13.04
CA ARG A 138 -5.17 -12.33 -12.38
C ARG A 138 -5.36 -13.85 -12.39
N LEU A 139 -6.59 -14.33 -12.19
CA LEU A 139 -6.87 -15.77 -12.28
C LEU A 139 -6.80 -16.26 -13.74
N ALA A 140 -7.35 -15.49 -14.68
CA ALA A 140 -7.29 -15.80 -16.11
C ALA A 140 -5.86 -15.84 -16.65
N VAL A 141 -4.96 -14.95 -16.21
CA VAL A 141 -3.53 -14.97 -16.56
C VAL A 141 -2.85 -16.24 -16.03
N SER A 142 -3.10 -16.63 -14.77
CA SER A 142 -2.53 -17.86 -14.20
C SER A 142 -2.98 -19.11 -14.97
N PHE A 143 -4.24 -19.20 -15.36
CA PHE A 143 -4.74 -20.30 -16.20
C PHE A 143 -4.22 -20.22 -17.64
N TYR A 144 -4.20 -19.05 -18.28
CA TYR A 144 -3.70 -18.87 -19.66
C TYR A 144 -2.21 -19.23 -19.81
N LEU A 145 -1.35 -18.80 -18.86
CA LEU A 145 0.08 -19.17 -18.88
C LEU A 145 0.30 -20.68 -18.69
N LYS A 146 -0.61 -21.36 -17.97
CA LYS A 146 -0.56 -22.78 -17.65
C LYS A 146 -1.19 -23.69 -18.74
N ASP A 147 -2.36 -23.34 -19.23
CA ASP A 147 -3.23 -24.23 -20.00
C ASP A 147 -3.33 -23.87 -21.50
N ASP A 148 -3.30 -22.58 -21.88
CA ASP A 148 -3.11 -22.19 -23.30
C ASP A 148 -1.63 -22.29 -23.71
N LEU A 149 -0.71 -21.83 -22.84
CA LEU A 149 0.73 -21.72 -23.16
C LEU A 149 1.61 -22.84 -22.59
N HIS A 150 1.05 -23.76 -21.79
CA HIS A 150 1.73 -24.96 -21.28
C HIS A 150 3.05 -24.74 -20.51
N LEU A 151 3.27 -23.54 -19.96
CA LEU A 151 4.53 -23.17 -19.30
C LEU A 151 4.71 -23.89 -17.97
N ASP A 152 5.96 -24.03 -17.53
CA ASP A 152 6.29 -24.54 -16.20
C ASP A 152 6.08 -23.50 -15.07
N PRO A 153 5.90 -23.91 -13.81
CA PRO A 153 5.65 -22.99 -12.69
C PRO A 153 6.75 -21.93 -12.52
N ALA A 154 8.01 -22.30 -12.79
CA ALA A 154 9.15 -21.39 -12.76
C ALA A 154 9.13 -20.38 -13.92
N GLU A 155 8.76 -20.78 -15.14
CA GLU A 155 8.59 -19.85 -16.27
C GLU A 155 7.44 -18.86 -16.01
N THR A 156 6.32 -19.35 -15.48
CA THR A 156 5.16 -18.53 -15.09
C THR A 156 5.52 -17.50 -14.01
N ALA A 157 6.34 -17.87 -13.03
CA ALA A 157 6.87 -16.94 -12.03
C ALA A 157 7.83 -15.90 -12.63
N VAL A 158 8.72 -16.30 -13.55
CA VAL A 158 9.65 -15.38 -14.24
C VAL A 158 8.91 -14.37 -15.13
N ILE A 159 7.90 -14.82 -15.90
CA ILE A 159 7.06 -13.92 -16.70
C ILE A 159 6.31 -12.94 -15.79
N SER A 160 5.73 -13.43 -14.69
CA SER A 160 5.01 -12.58 -13.73
C SER A 160 5.93 -11.52 -13.12
N GLY A 161 7.12 -11.91 -12.64
CA GLY A 161 8.11 -10.99 -12.08
C GLY A 161 8.61 -9.95 -13.08
N PHE A 162 8.86 -10.35 -14.34
CA PHE A 162 9.24 -9.41 -15.40
C PHE A 162 8.10 -8.43 -15.74
N SER A 163 6.86 -8.92 -15.84
CA SER A 163 5.69 -8.06 -16.06
C SER A 163 5.41 -7.10 -14.88
N SER A 164 5.91 -7.38 -13.68
CA SER A 164 5.84 -6.48 -12.53
C SER A 164 6.88 -5.35 -12.52
N LEU A 165 7.85 -5.30 -13.44
CA LEU A 165 8.89 -4.25 -13.48
C LEU A 165 8.38 -2.78 -13.45
N PRO A 166 7.23 -2.40 -14.04
CA PRO A 166 6.70 -1.03 -13.94
C PRO A 166 6.48 -0.56 -12.49
N TRP A 167 6.16 -1.48 -11.58
CA TRP A 167 5.90 -1.20 -10.17
C TRP A 167 7.16 -0.87 -9.35
N LEU A 168 8.35 -1.03 -9.94
CA LEU A 168 9.65 -0.69 -9.34
C LEU A 168 10.09 0.75 -9.66
N VAL A 169 9.39 1.45 -10.57
CA VAL A 169 9.78 2.78 -11.05
C VAL A 169 8.67 3.82 -10.91
N LYS A 170 7.74 3.67 -9.94
CA LYS A 170 6.66 4.65 -9.68
C LYS A 170 7.14 6.12 -9.62
N PRO A 171 8.29 6.47 -8.99
CA PRO A 171 8.75 7.87 -8.93
C PRO A 171 9.00 8.49 -10.31
N LEU A 172 9.36 7.68 -11.32
CA LEU A 172 9.54 8.13 -12.70
C LEU A 172 8.20 8.54 -13.33
N TYR A 173 7.11 7.83 -13.04
CA TYR A 173 5.77 8.18 -13.55
C TYR A 173 5.20 9.42 -12.88
N GLY A 174 5.43 9.56 -11.56
CA GLY A 174 5.11 10.78 -10.81
C GLY A 174 5.79 11.98 -11.45
N PHE A 175 7.12 11.92 -11.55
CA PHE A 175 7.95 12.91 -12.25
C PHE A 175 7.40 13.22 -13.67
N ILE A 176 7.19 12.21 -14.52
CA ILE A 176 6.70 12.44 -15.89
C ILE A 176 5.38 13.22 -15.88
N SER A 177 4.43 12.86 -15.02
CA SER A 177 3.12 13.53 -14.91
C SER A 177 3.21 14.95 -14.31
N ASP A 178 4.12 15.19 -13.37
CA ASP A 178 4.30 16.51 -12.74
C ASP A 178 4.88 17.54 -13.70
N TYR A 179 5.87 17.12 -14.50
CA TYR A 179 6.70 18.02 -15.29
C TYR A 179 6.26 18.20 -16.75
N PHE A 180 5.57 17.24 -17.36
CA PHE A 180 5.22 17.28 -18.80
C PHE A 180 3.70 17.37 -19.04
N PRO A 181 3.09 18.58 -19.10
CA PRO A 181 1.65 18.74 -19.32
C PRO A 181 1.23 18.36 -20.75
N LEU A 182 0.81 17.11 -20.96
CA LEU A 182 0.28 16.62 -22.24
C LEU A 182 -1.06 17.29 -22.57
N PHE A 183 -1.19 17.84 -23.77
CA PHE A 183 -2.37 18.59 -24.24
C PHE A 183 -2.82 19.74 -23.30
N GLY A 184 -1.91 20.27 -22.48
CA GLY A 184 -2.19 21.34 -21.50
C GLY A 184 -2.63 20.87 -20.10
N TYR A 185 -2.65 19.56 -19.85
CA TYR A 185 -3.05 18.94 -18.58
C TYR A 185 -1.95 18.00 -18.04
N ARG A 186 -1.72 17.99 -16.73
CA ARG A 186 -0.72 17.17 -16.02
C ARG A 186 -1.29 15.86 -15.47
N ARG A 187 -2.58 15.79 -15.14
CA ARG A 187 -3.22 14.59 -14.58
C ARG A 187 -4.14 13.93 -15.60
N ARG A 188 -5.13 14.68 -16.11
CA ARG A 188 -6.21 14.17 -16.96
C ARG A 188 -5.70 13.43 -18.22
N SER A 189 -4.79 14.04 -18.97
CA SER A 189 -4.26 13.45 -20.20
C SER A 189 -3.57 12.11 -19.98
N TYR A 190 -2.87 11.95 -18.85
CA TYR A 190 -2.20 10.69 -18.51
C TYR A 190 -3.20 9.59 -18.14
N LEU A 191 -4.26 9.90 -17.39
CA LEU A 191 -5.32 8.92 -17.08
C LEU A 191 -6.10 8.46 -18.33
N VAL A 192 -6.30 9.35 -19.32
CA VAL A 192 -6.85 8.95 -20.63
C VAL A 192 -5.90 7.95 -21.29
N LEU A 193 -4.62 8.30 -21.44
CA LEU A 193 -3.63 7.50 -22.16
C LEU A 193 -3.34 6.15 -21.48
N SER A 194 -3.22 6.12 -20.15
CA SER A 194 -2.97 4.89 -19.41
C SER A 194 -4.17 3.94 -19.47
N GLY A 195 -5.40 4.46 -19.36
CA GLY A 195 -6.62 3.67 -19.54
C GLY A 195 -6.74 3.08 -20.96
N LEU A 196 -6.45 3.86 -22.01
CA LEU A 196 -6.41 3.37 -23.39
C LEU A 196 -5.32 2.30 -23.61
N LEU A 197 -4.15 2.49 -23.01
CA LEU A 197 -3.04 1.52 -23.08
C LEU A 197 -3.39 0.19 -22.40
N GLY A 198 -4.08 0.25 -21.25
CA GLY A 198 -4.56 -0.94 -20.55
C GLY A 198 -5.65 -1.67 -21.33
N ALA A 199 -6.59 -0.93 -21.92
CA ALA A 199 -7.62 -1.49 -22.79
C ALA A 199 -7.01 -2.19 -24.02
N LEU A 200 -6.03 -1.57 -24.69
CA LEU A 200 -5.29 -2.18 -25.78
C LEU A 200 -4.57 -3.46 -25.34
N SER A 201 -3.84 -3.42 -24.22
CA SER A 201 -3.15 -4.57 -23.62
C SER A 201 -4.07 -5.79 -23.46
N TRP A 202 -5.21 -5.61 -22.78
CA TRP A 202 -6.14 -6.70 -22.53
C TRP A 202 -6.92 -7.12 -23.78
N SER A 203 -7.16 -6.19 -24.72
CA SER A 203 -7.76 -6.52 -26.02
C SER A 203 -6.85 -7.44 -26.85
N LEU A 204 -5.54 -7.16 -26.88
CA LEU A 204 -4.54 -8.01 -27.54
C LEU A 204 -4.49 -9.41 -26.90
N MET A 205 -4.45 -9.49 -25.56
CA MET A 205 -4.56 -10.76 -24.81
C MET A 205 -5.85 -11.54 -25.12
N SER A 206 -6.94 -10.84 -25.41
CA SER A 206 -8.24 -11.45 -25.74
C SER A 206 -8.32 -11.99 -27.18
N THR A 207 -7.41 -11.62 -28.09
CA THR A 207 -7.63 -11.77 -29.54
C THR A 207 -6.44 -12.29 -30.36
N PHE A 208 -5.23 -11.77 -30.16
CA PHE A 208 -4.08 -11.98 -31.07
C PHE A 208 -2.84 -12.58 -30.40
N VAL A 209 -2.87 -12.78 -29.08
CA VAL A 209 -1.75 -13.32 -28.33
C VAL A 209 -1.93 -14.82 -28.16
N ASP A 210 -1.05 -15.60 -28.80
CA ASP A 210 -0.95 -17.07 -28.67
C ASP A 210 0.50 -17.51 -28.34
N SER A 211 1.35 -16.59 -27.87
CA SER A 211 2.79 -16.83 -27.65
C SER A 211 3.28 -16.26 -26.32
N LYS A 212 4.17 -16.98 -25.63
CA LYS A 212 4.69 -16.61 -24.31
C LYS A 212 5.36 -15.23 -24.26
N TYR A 213 6.04 -14.82 -25.34
CA TYR A 213 6.64 -13.49 -25.44
C TYR A 213 5.59 -12.39 -25.67
N GLY A 214 4.56 -12.66 -26.47
CA GLY A 214 3.42 -11.76 -26.65
C GLY A 214 2.63 -11.57 -25.36
N ALA A 215 2.44 -12.66 -24.61
CA ALA A 215 1.79 -12.63 -23.30
C ALA A 215 2.60 -11.81 -22.29
N ALA A 216 3.90 -12.09 -22.14
CA ALA A 216 4.77 -11.33 -21.26
C ALA A 216 4.79 -9.82 -21.61
N PHE A 217 4.82 -9.48 -22.91
CA PHE A 217 4.77 -8.10 -23.38
C PHE A 217 3.42 -7.42 -23.09
N CYS A 218 2.29 -8.08 -23.35
CA CYS A 218 0.98 -7.50 -23.07
C CYS A 218 0.71 -7.38 -21.57
N ILE A 219 1.04 -8.38 -20.76
CA ILE A 219 0.90 -8.29 -19.29
C ILE A 219 1.81 -7.18 -18.73
N LEU A 220 3.03 -6.99 -19.27
CA LEU A 220 3.89 -5.85 -18.96
C LEU A 220 3.25 -4.51 -19.34
N LEU A 221 2.59 -4.43 -20.51
CA LEU A 221 1.93 -3.22 -21.01
C LEU A 221 0.70 -2.83 -20.17
N GLY A 222 -0.10 -3.83 -19.76
CA GLY A 222 -1.21 -3.65 -18.82
C GLY A 222 -0.72 -3.26 -17.42
N SER A 223 0.36 -3.90 -16.95
CA SER A 223 1.02 -3.55 -15.68
C SER A 223 1.55 -2.11 -15.67
N LEU A 224 2.14 -1.65 -16.78
CA LEU A 224 2.56 -0.26 -17.01
C LEU A 224 1.38 0.71 -16.99
N SER A 225 0.28 0.36 -17.68
CA SER A 225 -0.97 1.13 -17.66
C SER A 225 -1.50 1.32 -16.23
N VAL A 226 -1.57 0.27 -15.43
CA VAL A 226 -2.06 0.35 -14.05
C VAL A 226 -1.08 1.13 -13.17
N ALA A 227 0.21 0.81 -13.20
CA ALA A 227 1.24 1.49 -12.39
C ALA A 227 1.35 3.00 -12.69
N PHE A 228 1.12 3.42 -13.94
CA PHE A 228 1.08 4.84 -14.27
C PHE A 228 -0.20 5.51 -13.76
N SER A 229 -1.37 4.88 -13.97
CA SER A 229 -2.67 5.40 -13.48
C SER A 229 -2.67 5.59 -11.96
N ASP A 230 -2.12 4.60 -11.26
CA ASP A 230 -1.98 4.53 -9.81
C ASP A 230 -1.21 5.74 -9.25
N VAL A 231 -0.02 6.02 -9.79
CA VAL A 231 0.81 7.16 -9.33
C VAL A 231 0.16 8.51 -9.65
N VAL A 232 -0.56 8.64 -10.76
CA VAL A 232 -1.29 9.89 -11.08
C VAL A 232 -2.44 10.13 -10.11
N VAL A 233 -3.16 9.08 -9.69
CA VAL A 233 -4.26 9.21 -8.72
C VAL A 233 -3.75 9.35 -7.28
N ASP A 234 -2.70 8.63 -6.88
CA ASP A 234 -2.00 8.83 -5.60
C ASP A 234 -1.61 10.32 -5.42
N SER A 235 -1.02 10.93 -6.45
CA SER A 235 -0.68 12.35 -6.47
C SER A 235 -1.91 13.27 -6.32
N MET A 236 -3.02 12.96 -7.01
CA MET A 236 -4.27 13.73 -6.87
C MET A 236 -4.88 13.63 -5.47
N VAL A 237 -4.79 12.48 -4.80
CA VAL A 237 -5.24 12.31 -3.41
C VAL A 237 -4.40 13.17 -2.47
N VAL A 238 -3.08 13.22 -2.64
CA VAL A 238 -2.19 14.04 -1.82
C VAL A 238 -2.39 15.54 -2.09
N GLU A 239 -2.64 15.95 -3.34
CA GLU A 239 -2.98 17.34 -3.69
C GLU A 239 -4.28 17.80 -3.02
N ARG A 240 -5.31 16.95 -2.96
CA ARG A 240 -6.58 17.21 -2.24
C ARG A 240 -6.37 17.27 -0.73
N ALA A 241 -5.70 16.27 -0.16
CA ALA A 241 -5.46 16.13 1.27
C ALA A 241 -4.77 17.34 1.92
N ARG A 242 -3.92 18.05 1.16
CA ARG A 242 -3.21 19.27 1.61
C ARG A 242 -4.09 20.53 1.67
N GLY A 243 -5.29 20.51 1.09
CA GLY A 243 -6.21 21.66 1.06
C GLY A 243 -7.38 21.58 2.05
N GLU A 244 -7.56 20.45 2.73
CA GLU A 244 -8.72 20.17 3.60
C GLU A 244 -8.28 19.82 5.03
N SER A 245 -9.23 19.62 5.94
CA SER A 245 -8.93 19.22 7.32
C SER A 245 -8.36 17.79 7.40
N GLN A 246 -7.53 17.51 8.40
CA GLN A 246 -6.88 16.20 8.57
C GLN A 246 -7.89 15.04 8.70
N SER A 247 -9.10 15.30 9.23
CA SER A 247 -10.21 14.35 9.25
C SER A 247 -10.74 14.04 7.84
N MET A 248 -10.89 15.06 6.99
CA MET A 248 -11.34 14.91 5.60
C MET A 248 -10.29 14.20 4.73
N SER A 249 -9.00 14.50 4.93
CA SER A 249 -7.87 13.76 4.35
C SER A 249 -7.95 12.25 4.66
N GLY A 250 -8.17 11.90 5.92
CA GLY A 250 -8.38 10.50 6.34
C GLY A 250 -9.62 9.85 5.71
N SER A 251 -10.74 10.58 5.64
CA SER A 251 -11.97 10.10 4.97
C SER A 251 -11.78 9.88 3.47
N LEU A 252 -11.03 10.76 2.78
CA LEU A 252 -10.71 10.62 1.36
C LEU A 252 -9.84 9.38 1.11
N GLN A 253 -8.83 9.13 1.95
CA GLN A 253 -8.04 7.90 1.89
C GLN A 253 -8.92 6.66 2.16
N SER A 254 -9.80 6.71 3.17
CA SER A 254 -10.73 5.61 3.47
C SER A 254 -11.68 5.31 2.30
N LEU A 255 -12.14 6.33 1.58
CA LEU A 255 -12.95 6.16 0.37
C LEU A 255 -12.12 5.46 -0.74
N CYS A 256 -10.89 5.89 -0.98
CA CYS A 256 -10.01 5.32 -1.99
C CYS A 256 -9.71 3.82 -1.75
N TRP A 257 -9.20 3.49 -0.56
CA TRP A 257 -8.90 2.11 -0.19
C TRP A 257 -10.17 1.25 -0.08
N GLY A 258 -11.29 1.83 0.37
CA GLY A 258 -12.60 1.17 0.39
C GLY A 258 -13.12 0.81 -1.01
N SER A 259 -13.02 1.73 -1.97
CA SER A 259 -13.38 1.48 -3.38
C SER A 259 -12.50 0.40 -4.01
N SER A 260 -11.19 0.39 -3.74
CA SER A 260 -10.28 -0.67 -4.19
C SER A 260 -10.61 -2.03 -3.58
N ALA A 261 -10.88 -2.09 -2.27
CA ALA A 261 -11.30 -3.32 -1.59
C ALA A 261 -12.63 -3.86 -2.12
N PHE A 262 -13.63 -3.00 -2.34
CA PHE A 262 -14.90 -3.39 -2.94
C PHE A 262 -14.71 -3.93 -4.37
N GLY A 263 -13.91 -3.25 -5.20
CA GLY A 263 -13.54 -3.74 -6.52
C GLY A 263 -12.84 -5.10 -6.48
N GLY A 264 -11.95 -5.30 -5.51
CA GLY A 264 -11.25 -6.57 -5.27
C GLY A 264 -12.20 -7.72 -4.91
N ILE A 265 -13.21 -7.47 -4.07
CA ILE A 265 -14.25 -8.45 -3.70
C ILE A 265 -15.11 -8.82 -4.92
N VAL A 266 -15.54 -7.83 -5.72
CA VAL A 266 -16.27 -8.05 -6.99
C VAL A 266 -15.41 -8.89 -7.94
N SER A 267 -14.13 -8.54 -8.10
CA SER A 267 -13.18 -9.31 -8.91
C SER A 267 -13.07 -10.75 -8.41
N ALA A 268 -12.93 -10.96 -7.10
CA ALA A 268 -12.74 -12.29 -6.52
C ALA A 268 -13.97 -13.18 -6.79
N TYR A 269 -15.18 -12.67 -6.54
CA TYR A 269 -16.44 -13.36 -6.78
C TYR A 269 -16.61 -13.82 -8.25
N PHE A 270 -16.37 -12.92 -9.21
CA PHE A 270 -16.59 -13.22 -10.64
C PHE A 270 -15.38 -13.87 -11.34
N SER A 271 -14.17 -13.79 -10.78
CA SER A 271 -12.95 -14.27 -11.46
C SER A 271 -12.98 -15.77 -11.75
N GLY A 272 -13.47 -16.59 -10.81
CA GLY A 272 -13.57 -18.03 -10.99
C GLY A 272 -14.65 -18.40 -12.00
N SER A 273 -15.88 -17.95 -11.76
CA SER A 273 -17.06 -18.31 -12.56
C SER A 273 -16.98 -17.84 -14.01
N LEU A 274 -16.37 -16.69 -14.30
CA LEU A 274 -16.18 -16.24 -15.68
C LEU A 274 -15.07 -17.01 -16.43
N VAL A 275 -13.99 -17.42 -15.75
CA VAL A 275 -12.97 -18.30 -16.37
C VAL A 275 -13.56 -19.68 -16.63
N ASP A 276 -14.33 -20.23 -15.68
CA ASP A 276 -14.95 -21.56 -15.78
C ASP A 276 -16.00 -21.64 -16.89
N ALA A 277 -16.92 -20.65 -16.97
CA ALA A 277 -18.05 -20.70 -17.89
C ALA A 277 -17.79 -20.13 -19.29
N TYR A 278 -16.80 -19.23 -19.45
CA TYR A 278 -16.54 -18.52 -20.72
C TYR A 278 -15.06 -18.53 -21.15
N GLY A 279 -14.16 -19.08 -20.35
CA GLY A 279 -12.73 -19.18 -20.67
C GLY A 279 -11.92 -17.90 -20.49
N VAL A 280 -10.60 -18.05 -20.43
CA VAL A 280 -9.65 -16.96 -20.11
C VAL A 280 -9.70 -15.79 -21.11
N ARG A 281 -9.89 -16.07 -22.41
CA ARG A 281 -9.94 -15.04 -23.46
C ARG A 281 -11.14 -14.11 -23.29
N PHE A 282 -12.32 -14.63 -22.95
CA PHE A 282 -13.49 -13.81 -22.64
C PHE A 282 -13.24 -12.91 -21.42
N VAL A 283 -12.59 -13.44 -20.38
CA VAL A 283 -12.22 -12.64 -19.20
C VAL A 283 -11.24 -11.53 -19.55
N PHE A 284 -10.29 -11.73 -20.46
CA PHE A 284 -9.44 -10.65 -20.97
C PHE A 284 -10.25 -9.59 -21.74
N GLY A 285 -11.21 -10.00 -22.57
CA GLY A 285 -12.13 -9.09 -23.26
C GLY A 285 -12.96 -8.24 -22.31
N VAL A 286 -13.54 -8.83 -21.26
CA VAL A 286 -14.25 -8.10 -20.18
C VAL A 286 -13.29 -7.18 -19.43
N THR A 287 -12.07 -7.64 -19.13
CA THR A 287 -11.05 -6.84 -18.45
C THR A 287 -10.65 -5.61 -19.27
N ALA A 288 -10.59 -5.70 -20.60
CA ALA A 288 -10.26 -4.59 -21.49
C ALA A 288 -11.21 -3.39 -21.39
N LEU A 289 -12.46 -3.61 -20.95
CA LEU A 289 -13.43 -2.54 -20.73
C LEU A 289 -13.16 -1.75 -19.44
N LEU A 290 -12.48 -2.33 -18.45
CA LEU A 290 -12.28 -1.69 -17.14
C LEU A 290 -11.31 -0.48 -17.21
N PRO A 291 -10.17 -0.53 -17.91
CA PRO A 291 -9.34 0.65 -18.14
C PRO A 291 -10.02 1.76 -18.94
N LEU A 292 -11.00 1.44 -19.80
CA LEU A 292 -11.80 2.46 -20.50
C LEU A 292 -12.68 3.27 -19.53
N ILE A 293 -13.11 2.68 -18.40
CA ILE A 293 -13.78 3.42 -17.32
C ILE A 293 -12.83 4.47 -16.74
N THR A 294 -11.55 4.13 -16.51
CA THR A 294 -10.52 5.09 -16.05
C THR A 294 -10.35 6.24 -17.05
N SER A 295 -10.24 5.94 -18.35
CA SER A 295 -10.21 6.98 -19.39
C SER A 295 -11.48 7.85 -19.37
N ALA A 296 -12.65 7.27 -19.16
CA ALA A 296 -13.92 8.00 -19.13
C ALA A 296 -14.06 8.92 -17.91
N VAL A 297 -13.82 8.42 -16.68
CA VAL A 297 -13.94 9.27 -15.47
C VAL A 297 -12.86 10.33 -15.38
N SER A 298 -11.71 10.17 -16.05
CA SER A 298 -10.69 11.23 -16.15
C SER A 298 -11.23 12.52 -16.80
N VAL A 299 -12.28 12.44 -17.63
CA VAL A 299 -12.95 13.60 -18.24
C VAL A 299 -13.69 14.45 -17.20
N LEU A 300 -14.10 13.86 -16.07
CA LEU A 300 -14.77 14.57 -14.98
C LEU A 300 -13.80 15.40 -14.12
N VAL A 301 -12.50 15.09 -14.14
CA VAL A 301 -11.46 15.76 -13.35
C VAL A 301 -11.29 17.20 -13.83
N LYS A 302 -11.64 18.16 -12.97
CA LYS A 302 -11.61 19.61 -13.27
C LYS A 302 -10.23 20.22 -13.09
N GLU A 303 -9.27 19.69 -13.83
CA GLU A 303 -7.92 20.24 -13.90
C GLU A 303 -7.91 21.59 -14.63
N GLN A 304 -7.28 22.61 -14.03
CA GLN A 304 -7.09 23.91 -14.70
C GLN A 304 -6.02 23.76 -15.80
N PRO A 305 -6.31 24.13 -17.07
CA PRO A 305 -5.34 23.98 -18.15
C PRO A 305 -4.15 24.91 -17.91
N VAL A 306 -2.94 24.35 -18.01
CA VAL A 306 -1.69 25.11 -17.88
C VAL A 306 -1.55 26.04 -19.09
N ARG A 307 -2.01 27.29 -18.95
CA ARG A 307 -1.90 28.31 -20.02
C ARG A 307 -0.44 28.43 -20.44
N GLY A 308 -0.18 28.13 -21.71
CA GLY A 308 1.17 27.93 -22.22
C GLY A 308 2.07 29.15 -22.06
N LEU A 309 3.35 28.90 -21.78
CA LEU A 309 4.38 29.94 -21.80
C LEU A 309 4.50 30.57 -23.22
N PRO A 310 4.94 31.83 -23.33
CA PRO A 310 5.19 32.45 -24.63
C PRO A 310 6.17 31.64 -25.48
N ARG A 311 5.88 31.55 -26.78
CA ARG A 311 6.48 30.63 -27.77
C ARG A 311 7.92 31.02 -28.18
N GLY A 312 8.81 31.26 -27.21
CA GLY A 312 10.16 31.80 -27.42
C GLY A 312 11.17 31.67 -26.27
N GLN A 313 10.91 30.87 -25.22
CA GLN A 313 11.85 30.67 -24.09
C GLN A 313 12.49 29.27 -24.03
N ASN A 314 12.39 28.49 -25.10
CA ASN A 314 12.70 27.05 -25.09
C ASN A 314 14.15 26.69 -24.68
N LEU A 315 15.13 27.61 -24.81
CA LEU A 315 16.53 27.32 -24.48
C LEU A 315 16.92 27.58 -23.02
N SER A 316 16.26 28.52 -22.33
CA SER A 316 16.55 28.83 -20.92
C SER A 316 15.71 28.01 -19.95
N LEU A 317 14.56 27.51 -20.41
CA LEU A 317 13.73 26.57 -19.66
C LEU A 317 14.47 25.26 -19.42
N ASP A 318 14.94 24.56 -20.47
CA ASP A 318 15.55 23.23 -20.32
C ASP A 318 16.67 23.17 -19.27
N VAL A 319 17.55 24.19 -19.21
CA VAL A 319 18.65 24.23 -18.22
C VAL A 319 18.12 24.45 -16.80
N SER A 320 17.22 25.41 -16.58
CA SER A 320 16.67 25.72 -15.25
C SER A 320 15.69 24.65 -14.74
N PHE A 321 14.96 24.01 -15.67
CA PHE A 321 14.11 22.85 -15.47
C PHE A 321 14.91 21.59 -15.12
N PHE A 322 15.99 21.31 -15.87
CA PHE A 322 16.87 20.18 -15.58
C PHE A 322 17.61 20.38 -14.26
N GLU A 323 18.05 21.59 -13.93
CA GLU A 323 18.56 21.90 -12.59
C GLU A 323 17.53 21.64 -11.49
N SER A 324 16.29 22.11 -11.65
CA SER A 324 15.22 21.92 -10.65
C SER A 324 14.87 20.45 -10.47
N SER A 325 14.79 19.70 -11.57
CA SER A 325 14.60 18.25 -11.60
C SER A 325 15.76 17.52 -10.88
N LYS A 326 17.00 17.90 -11.19
CA LYS A 326 18.22 17.38 -10.57
C LYS A 326 18.29 17.71 -9.07
N LYS A 327 17.86 18.90 -8.66
CA LYS A 327 17.74 19.31 -7.24
C LYS A 327 16.74 18.42 -6.50
N ASN A 328 15.57 18.18 -7.06
CA ASN A 328 14.55 17.31 -6.44
C ASN A 328 15.00 15.83 -6.39
N ILE A 329 15.68 15.32 -7.42
CA ILE A 329 16.29 13.98 -7.41
C ILE A 329 17.41 13.88 -6.34
N ILE A 330 18.24 14.91 -6.19
CA ILE A 330 19.28 14.97 -5.16
C ILE A 330 18.66 15.04 -3.75
N GLN A 331 17.57 15.78 -3.55
CA GLN A 331 16.84 15.83 -2.28
C GLN A 331 16.22 14.47 -1.93
N LEU A 332 15.53 13.82 -2.89
CA LEU A 332 14.99 12.47 -2.71
C LEU A 332 16.10 11.46 -2.37
N TRP A 333 17.23 11.51 -3.08
CA TRP A 333 18.40 10.66 -2.82
C TRP A 333 19.08 10.97 -1.49
N GLY A 334 18.98 12.21 -1.01
CA GLY A 334 19.35 12.60 0.35
C GLY A 334 18.47 11.93 1.40
N ALA A 335 17.14 12.10 1.29
CA ALA A 335 16.16 11.52 2.21
C ALA A 335 16.23 9.98 2.25
N VAL A 336 16.33 9.32 1.09
CA VAL A 336 16.50 7.84 1.00
C VAL A 336 17.81 7.37 1.66
N LYS A 337 18.83 8.23 1.76
CA LYS A 337 20.10 7.94 2.45
C LYS A 337 20.10 8.27 3.94
N GLU A 338 19.10 8.95 4.48
CA GLU A 338 19.04 9.19 5.92
C GLU A 338 18.88 7.85 6.65
N PRO A 339 19.66 7.56 7.70
CA PRO A 339 19.61 6.27 8.38
C PRO A 339 18.21 5.86 8.85
N ASN A 340 17.39 6.84 9.22
CA ASN A 340 16.01 6.67 9.69
C ASN A 340 15.05 6.18 8.58
N VAL A 341 15.37 6.43 7.30
CA VAL A 341 14.63 5.95 6.13
C VAL A 341 15.30 4.70 5.56
N PHE A 342 16.63 4.73 5.42
CA PHE A 342 17.43 3.70 4.76
C PHE A 342 17.38 2.34 5.49
N LEU A 343 17.57 2.33 6.82
CA LEU A 343 17.65 1.09 7.59
C LEU A 343 16.30 0.35 7.64
N PRO A 344 15.14 1.01 7.87
CA PRO A 344 13.84 0.36 7.75
C PRO A 344 13.53 -0.09 6.31
N THR A 345 13.89 0.71 5.31
CA THR A 345 13.68 0.36 3.89
C THR A 345 14.43 -0.91 3.49
N ILE A 346 15.67 -1.09 3.97
CA ILE A 346 16.43 -2.35 3.78
C ILE A 346 15.74 -3.52 4.48
N PHE A 347 15.25 -3.36 5.72
CA PHE A 347 14.54 -4.43 6.41
C PHE A 347 13.29 -4.88 5.62
N ILE A 348 12.46 -3.93 5.17
CA ILE A 348 11.23 -4.22 4.43
C ILE A 348 11.56 -4.86 3.06
N PHE A 349 12.60 -4.37 2.37
CA PHE A 349 13.06 -4.98 1.12
C PHE A 349 13.48 -6.44 1.32
N LEU A 350 14.29 -6.74 2.35
CA LEU A 350 14.75 -8.10 2.63
C LEU A 350 13.63 -9.02 3.14
N TRP A 351 12.62 -8.47 3.83
CA TRP A 351 11.41 -9.18 4.22
C TRP A 351 10.52 -9.53 3.02
N GLN A 352 10.39 -8.62 2.05
CA GLN A 352 9.67 -8.89 0.80
C GLN A 352 10.45 -9.80 -0.18
N ALA A 353 11.80 -9.82 -0.10
CA ALA A 353 12.67 -10.60 -0.97
C ALA A 353 12.86 -12.07 -0.55
N THR A 354 12.12 -12.55 0.46
CA THR A 354 12.10 -13.97 0.83
C THR A 354 11.45 -14.79 -0.30
N PRO A 355 12.02 -15.93 -0.73
CA PRO A 355 11.47 -16.73 -1.81
C PRO A 355 10.06 -17.28 -1.54
N GLN A 356 9.24 -17.27 -2.59
CA GLN A 356 7.82 -17.67 -2.57
C GLN A 356 7.61 -18.89 -3.48
N SER A 357 6.66 -19.77 -3.13
CA SER A 357 6.34 -21.00 -3.88
C SER A 357 4.97 -20.97 -4.57
N ASP A 358 4.33 -19.80 -4.62
CA ASP A 358 2.93 -19.61 -5.05
C ASP A 358 2.62 -20.20 -6.43
N SER A 359 3.49 -20.01 -7.42
CA SER A 359 3.29 -20.61 -8.75
C SER A 359 3.36 -22.14 -8.71
N ALA A 360 4.29 -22.72 -7.95
CA ALA A 360 4.38 -24.18 -7.80
C ALA A 360 3.14 -24.75 -7.07
N MET A 361 2.64 -24.03 -6.06
CA MET A 361 1.43 -24.40 -5.32
C MET A 361 0.16 -24.26 -6.17
N PHE A 362 0.04 -23.21 -7.00
CA PHE A 362 -1.05 -23.06 -7.96
C PHE A 362 -1.13 -24.25 -8.91
N TYR A 363 0.00 -24.66 -9.51
CA TYR A 363 0.05 -25.84 -10.38
C TYR A 363 -0.25 -27.14 -9.64
N PHE A 364 0.19 -27.31 -8.39
CA PHE A 364 -0.16 -28.46 -7.57
C PHE A 364 -1.68 -28.54 -7.30
N THR A 365 -2.29 -27.44 -6.85
CA THR A 365 -3.73 -27.39 -6.56
C THR A 365 -4.61 -27.61 -7.80
N THR A 366 -4.16 -27.18 -8.97
CA THR A 366 -4.90 -27.34 -10.23
C THR A 366 -4.64 -28.70 -10.91
N ASN A 367 -3.39 -29.10 -11.13
CA ASN A 367 -3.06 -30.34 -11.85
C ASN A 367 -3.11 -31.61 -10.99
N LYS A 368 -2.84 -31.53 -9.69
CA LYS A 368 -2.74 -32.71 -8.81
C LYS A 368 -3.90 -32.84 -7.80
N LEU A 369 -4.56 -31.74 -7.42
CA LEU A 369 -5.81 -31.77 -6.66
C LEU A 369 -7.07 -31.52 -7.51
N GLY A 370 -6.93 -31.08 -8.77
CA GLY A 370 -8.06 -30.89 -9.69
C GLY A 370 -8.96 -29.68 -9.38
N PHE A 371 -8.49 -28.70 -8.60
CA PHE A 371 -9.32 -27.55 -8.22
C PHE A 371 -9.71 -26.70 -9.45
N THR A 372 -11.01 -26.49 -9.63
CA THR A 372 -11.56 -25.73 -10.76
C THR A 372 -11.28 -24.22 -10.64
N PRO A 373 -11.27 -23.48 -11.77
CA PRO A 373 -11.29 -22.03 -11.75
C PRO A 373 -12.37 -21.45 -10.83
N GLU A 374 -13.59 -22.01 -10.85
CA GLU A 374 -14.67 -21.55 -9.97
C GLU A 374 -14.32 -21.70 -8.48
N PHE A 375 -13.77 -22.85 -8.08
CA PHE A 375 -13.33 -23.09 -6.71
C PHE A 375 -12.22 -22.11 -6.29
N LEU A 376 -11.21 -21.88 -7.13
CA LEU A 376 -10.14 -20.92 -6.84
C LEU A 376 -10.64 -19.46 -6.79
N GLY A 377 -11.71 -19.12 -7.52
CA GLY A 377 -12.43 -17.86 -7.36
C GLY A 377 -13.11 -17.75 -5.99
N ARG A 378 -13.79 -18.81 -5.53
CA ARG A 378 -14.39 -18.88 -4.19
C ARG A 378 -13.34 -18.79 -3.08
N VAL A 379 -12.18 -19.45 -3.22
CA VAL A 379 -11.02 -19.29 -2.31
C VAL A 379 -10.56 -17.83 -2.30
N LYS A 380 -10.38 -17.20 -3.47
CA LYS A 380 -10.01 -15.78 -3.57
C LYS A 380 -11.03 -14.89 -2.86
N LEU A 381 -12.33 -15.12 -3.01
CA LEU A 381 -13.39 -14.37 -2.32
C LEU A 381 -13.26 -14.47 -0.79
N VAL A 382 -13.02 -15.67 -0.27
CA VAL A 382 -12.74 -15.87 1.17
C VAL A 382 -11.49 -15.09 1.60
N THR A 383 -10.40 -15.11 0.81
CA THR A 383 -9.21 -14.31 1.12
C THR A 383 -9.45 -12.80 1.04
N SER A 384 -10.30 -12.30 0.14
CA SER A 384 -10.68 -10.88 0.07
C SER A 384 -11.54 -10.42 1.25
N ILE A 385 -12.29 -11.31 1.90
CA ILE A 385 -12.98 -11.01 3.16
C ILE A 385 -12.00 -11.13 4.34
N ALA A 386 -11.13 -12.14 4.32
CA ALA A 386 -10.09 -12.36 5.32
C ALA A 386 -9.07 -11.20 5.39
N SER A 387 -8.80 -10.52 4.28
CA SER A 387 -7.90 -9.36 4.28
C SER A 387 -8.46 -8.21 5.10
N LEU A 388 -9.76 -7.91 4.98
CA LEU A 388 -10.46 -6.92 5.80
C LEU A 388 -10.44 -7.30 7.30
N LEU A 389 -10.57 -8.59 7.62
CA LEU A 389 -10.39 -9.09 8.99
C LEU A 389 -8.96 -8.88 9.50
N GLY A 390 -7.94 -9.02 8.65
CA GLY A 390 -6.54 -8.67 8.96
C GLY A 390 -6.34 -7.17 9.25
N VAL A 391 -7.00 -6.28 8.49
CA VAL A 391 -7.01 -4.83 8.75
C VAL A 391 -7.69 -4.53 10.09
N GLY A 392 -8.82 -5.18 10.37
CA GLY A 392 -9.54 -5.07 11.64
C GLY A 392 -8.72 -5.57 12.84
N LEU A 393 -8.02 -6.71 12.70
CA LEU A 393 -7.11 -7.25 13.70
C LEU A 393 -5.96 -6.28 14.01
N TYR A 394 -5.37 -5.67 12.98
CA TYR A 394 -4.33 -4.66 13.16
C TYR A 394 -4.87 -3.42 13.90
N ASN A 395 -5.96 -2.83 13.41
CA ASN A 395 -6.55 -1.60 13.97
C ASN A 395 -7.22 -1.78 15.34
N GLY A 396 -7.63 -3.00 15.69
CA GLY A 396 -8.14 -3.34 17.02
C GLY A 396 -7.02 -3.58 18.03
N PHE A 397 -6.06 -4.46 17.69
CA PHE A 397 -5.17 -5.06 18.67
C PHE A 397 -3.67 -4.73 18.46
N LEU A 398 -3.20 -4.67 17.21
CA LEU A 398 -1.76 -4.58 16.93
C LEU A 398 -1.23 -3.14 16.80
N LYS A 399 -2.07 -2.14 16.48
CA LYS A 399 -1.63 -0.74 16.32
C LYS A 399 -0.90 -0.12 17.52
N ASN A 400 -1.13 -0.66 18.72
CA ASN A 400 -0.52 -0.24 19.99
C ASN A 400 0.71 -1.09 20.37
N VAL A 401 1.02 -2.13 19.58
CA VAL A 401 2.14 -3.05 19.81
C VAL A 401 3.37 -2.52 19.07
N PRO A 402 4.56 -2.45 19.70
CA PRO A 402 5.79 -2.01 19.04
C PRO A 402 6.08 -2.79 17.76
N LEU A 403 6.41 -2.07 16.69
CA LEU A 403 6.47 -2.61 15.33
C LEU A 403 7.43 -3.81 15.21
N ARG A 404 8.58 -3.76 15.88
CA ARG A 404 9.54 -4.88 15.98
C ARG A 404 8.92 -6.17 16.54
N LYS A 405 7.99 -6.07 17.49
CA LYS A 405 7.29 -7.21 18.11
C LYS A 405 6.21 -7.77 17.19
N ILE A 406 5.54 -6.92 16.41
CA ILE A 406 4.59 -7.36 15.38
C ILE A 406 5.34 -8.25 14.38
N PHE A 407 6.38 -7.74 13.72
CA PHE A 407 7.15 -8.52 12.73
C PHE A 407 7.73 -9.82 13.31
N LEU A 408 8.26 -9.79 14.54
CA LEU A 408 8.74 -11.01 15.20
C LEU A 408 7.62 -12.05 15.37
N ALA A 409 6.47 -11.65 15.93
CA ALA A 409 5.35 -12.55 16.18
C ALA A 409 4.72 -13.06 14.89
N THR A 410 4.41 -12.17 13.94
CA THR A 410 3.71 -12.57 12.71
C THR A 410 4.59 -13.35 11.75
N THR A 411 5.90 -13.14 11.72
CA THR A 411 6.82 -13.97 10.93
C THR A 411 6.99 -15.37 11.53
N VAL A 412 7.07 -15.50 12.86
CA VAL A 412 7.17 -16.82 13.52
C VAL A 412 5.87 -17.59 13.34
N ILE A 413 4.71 -16.97 13.61
CA ILE A 413 3.39 -17.59 13.37
C ILE A 413 3.21 -17.89 11.88
N GLY A 414 3.65 -16.99 10.99
CA GLY A 414 3.55 -17.12 9.54
C GLY A 414 4.39 -18.27 8.99
N THR A 415 5.60 -18.47 9.53
CA THR A 415 6.42 -19.66 9.22
C THR A 415 5.71 -20.92 9.70
N THR A 416 5.16 -20.93 10.92
CA THR A 416 4.45 -22.09 11.49
C THR A 416 3.20 -22.46 10.68
N LEU A 417 2.42 -21.47 10.25
CA LEU A 417 1.25 -21.68 9.39
C LEU A 417 1.65 -22.01 7.95
N GLY A 418 2.69 -21.41 7.38
CA GLY A 418 3.15 -21.80 6.04
C GLY A 418 3.58 -23.26 5.92
N MET A 419 3.99 -23.89 7.03
CA MET A 419 4.22 -25.34 7.08
C MET A 419 2.94 -26.19 6.98
N THR A 420 1.74 -25.64 7.22
CA THR A 420 0.49 -26.42 7.03
C THR A 420 0.24 -26.76 5.57
N GLN A 421 0.78 -25.98 4.62
CA GLN A 421 0.77 -26.34 3.19
C GLN A 421 1.48 -27.66 2.89
N VAL A 422 2.49 -28.04 3.70
CA VAL A 422 3.15 -29.35 3.61
C VAL A 422 2.19 -30.49 3.95
N LEU A 423 1.22 -30.27 4.83
CA LEU A 423 0.19 -31.27 5.18
C LEU A 423 -0.75 -31.56 3.99
N LEU A 424 -1.06 -30.53 3.19
CA LEU A 424 -1.84 -30.66 1.95
C LEU A 424 -1.01 -31.32 0.83
N VAL A 425 0.25 -30.92 0.66
CA VAL A 425 1.14 -31.50 -0.35
C VAL A 425 1.49 -32.97 -0.08
N THR A 426 1.62 -33.37 1.19
CA THR A 426 1.80 -34.77 1.59
C THR A 426 0.47 -35.56 1.67
N GLY A 427 -0.68 -34.90 1.62
CA GLY A 427 -1.99 -35.52 1.76
C GLY A 427 -2.31 -36.01 3.18
N LEU A 428 -1.59 -35.53 4.20
CA LEU A 428 -1.80 -35.88 5.61
C LEU A 428 -3.11 -35.28 6.15
N ASN A 429 -3.57 -34.15 5.59
CA ASN A 429 -4.91 -33.60 5.83
C ASN A 429 -6.02 -34.66 5.62
N ARG A 430 -5.91 -35.49 4.58
CA ARG A 430 -6.87 -36.57 4.30
C ARG A 430 -6.78 -37.73 5.30
N GLN A 431 -5.60 -37.99 5.85
CA GLN A 431 -5.42 -38.95 6.95
C GLN A 431 -6.06 -38.44 8.26
N LEU A 432 -6.14 -37.12 8.44
CA LEU A 432 -6.88 -36.45 9.51
C LEU A 432 -8.40 -36.31 9.22
N GLY A 433 -8.90 -36.85 8.10
CA GLY A 433 -10.31 -36.78 7.70
C GLY A 433 -10.76 -35.44 7.14
N ILE A 434 -9.84 -34.52 6.84
CA ILE A 434 -10.13 -33.20 6.26
C ILE A 434 -9.97 -33.28 4.74
N SER A 435 -10.98 -32.81 3.98
CA SER A 435 -10.88 -32.78 2.52
C SER A 435 -9.87 -31.74 2.04
N ASP A 436 -9.36 -31.91 0.82
CA ASP A 436 -8.36 -31.02 0.23
C ASP A 436 -8.90 -29.59 0.07
N GLU A 437 -10.18 -29.45 -0.27
CA GLU A 437 -10.89 -28.19 -0.47
C GLU A 437 -11.09 -27.40 0.83
N TRP A 438 -11.61 -28.05 1.87
CA TRP A 438 -11.85 -27.40 3.17
C TRP A 438 -10.53 -27.00 3.84
N PHE A 439 -9.48 -27.83 3.68
CA PHE A 439 -8.13 -27.48 4.13
C PHE A 439 -7.60 -26.25 3.39
N ALA A 440 -7.68 -26.23 2.06
CA ALA A 440 -7.18 -25.12 1.23
C ALA A 440 -7.89 -23.79 1.51
N ILE A 441 -9.22 -23.80 1.74
CA ILE A 441 -9.99 -22.61 2.15
C ILE A 441 -9.52 -22.12 3.53
N GLY A 442 -9.43 -23.02 4.51
CA GLY A 442 -9.04 -22.68 5.89
C GLY A 442 -7.62 -22.12 5.99
N ASP A 443 -6.65 -22.78 5.34
CA ASP A 443 -5.25 -22.35 5.26
C ASP A 443 -5.12 -20.96 4.62
N SER A 444 -5.71 -20.78 3.43
CA SER A 444 -5.69 -19.51 2.69
C SER A 444 -6.30 -18.36 3.50
N LEU A 445 -7.39 -18.62 4.23
CA LEU A 445 -8.02 -17.64 5.11
C LEU A 445 -7.06 -17.18 6.21
N ILE A 446 -6.51 -18.10 7.01
CA ILE A 446 -5.70 -17.76 8.18
C ILE A 446 -4.38 -17.08 7.75
N ILE A 447 -3.71 -17.61 6.70
CA ILE A 447 -2.51 -17.00 6.14
C ILE A 447 -2.80 -15.59 5.62
N THR A 448 -3.96 -15.34 4.99
CA THR A 448 -4.31 -14.00 4.49
C THR A 448 -4.57 -13.00 5.62
N VAL A 449 -5.28 -13.38 6.70
CA VAL A 449 -5.47 -12.52 7.89
C VAL A 449 -4.12 -12.08 8.44
N LEU A 450 -3.18 -13.03 8.58
CA LEU A 450 -1.87 -12.78 9.16
C LEU A 450 -0.96 -11.96 8.25
N GLY A 451 -0.96 -12.23 6.94
CA GLY A 451 -0.19 -11.47 5.95
C GLY A 451 -0.61 -10.00 5.93
N GLN A 452 -1.92 -9.73 5.97
CA GLN A 452 -2.46 -8.37 6.00
C GLN A 452 -2.20 -7.66 7.33
N ALA A 453 -2.32 -8.37 8.45
CA ALA A 453 -1.91 -7.86 9.77
C ALA A 453 -0.39 -7.56 9.86
N SER A 454 0.43 -8.21 9.03
CA SER A 454 1.88 -7.96 8.91
C SER A 454 2.22 -6.81 7.95
N PHE A 455 1.42 -6.61 6.90
CA PHE A 455 1.64 -5.59 5.88
C PHE A 455 1.17 -4.19 6.32
N MET A 456 0.11 -4.09 7.13
CA MET A 456 -0.37 -2.79 7.66
C MET A 456 0.71 -1.97 8.41
N PRO A 457 1.57 -2.56 9.28
CA PRO A 457 2.75 -1.90 9.83
C PRO A 457 3.69 -1.28 8.78
N VAL A 458 3.86 -1.90 7.60
CA VAL A 458 4.72 -1.38 6.52
C VAL A 458 4.18 -0.06 5.99
N LEU A 459 2.86 0.01 5.71
CA LEU A 459 2.21 1.20 5.18
C LEU A 459 2.27 2.36 6.18
N VAL A 460 1.98 2.09 7.46
CA VAL A 460 2.05 3.09 8.55
C VAL A 460 3.48 3.59 8.76
N LEU A 461 4.48 2.70 8.69
CA LEU A 461 5.89 3.06 8.81
C LEU A 461 6.36 3.90 7.61
N ALA A 462 6.00 3.51 6.39
CA ALA A 462 6.33 4.25 5.17
C ALA A 462 5.74 5.66 5.16
N ALA A 463 4.51 5.85 5.67
CA ALA A 463 3.91 7.17 5.84
C ALA A 463 4.64 8.02 6.91
N ARG A 464 5.06 7.41 8.02
CA ARG A 464 5.73 8.11 9.14
C ARG A 464 7.16 8.55 8.87
N ILE A 465 7.87 7.88 7.95
CA ILE A 465 9.25 8.24 7.57
C ILE A 465 9.32 9.16 6.34
N CYS A 466 8.18 9.68 5.89
CA CYS A 466 8.11 10.71 4.86
C CYS A 466 8.36 12.11 5.43
N PRO A 467 9.41 12.84 4.98
CA PRO A 467 9.64 14.22 5.41
C PRO A 467 8.65 15.18 4.74
N GLN A 468 8.25 16.20 5.49
CA GLN A 468 7.28 17.19 5.04
C GLN A 468 7.67 17.83 3.70
N GLY A 469 6.71 17.91 2.79
CA GLY A 469 6.87 18.44 1.44
C GLY A 469 7.17 17.38 0.38
N MET A 470 7.88 16.29 0.71
CA MET A 470 8.23 15.21 -0.23
C MET A 470 7.43 13.91 -0.05
N GLU A 471 6.34 13.92 0.75
CA GLU A 471 5.67 12.69 1.19
C GLU A 471 5.29 11.74 0.05
N ALA A 472 4.60 12.23 -0.98
CA ALA A 472 4.15 11.40 -2.11
C ALA A 472 5.33 10.74 -2.85
N THR A 473 6.40 11.50 -3.12
CA THR A 473 7.55 11.02 -3.87
C THR A 473 8.36 10.00 -3.09
N LEU A 474 8.57 10.22 -1.78
CA LEU A 474 9.30 9.25 -0.95
C LEU A 474 8.44 8.01 -0.67
N PHE A 475 7.14 8.16 -0.41
CA PHE A 475 6.22 7.02 -0.25
C PHE A 475 6.17 6.15 -1.51
N ALA A 476 6.00 6.75 -2.70
CA ALA A 476 6.04 6.04 -3.97
C ALA A 476 7.40 5.35 -4.23
N THR A 477 8.50 5.93 -3.74
CA THR A 477 9.85 5.33 -3.80
C THR A 477 9.94 4.11 -2.89
N LEU A 478 9.52 4.22 -1.63
CA LEU A 478 9.52 3.09 -0.68
C LEU A 478 8.61 1.96 -1.14
N MET A 479 7.40 2.27 -1.61
CA MET A 479 6.48 1.25 -2.16
C MET A 479 7.08 0.57 -3.40
N SER A 480 7.82 1.31 -4.26
CA SER A 480 8.54 0.70 -5.39
C SER A 480 9.65 -0.25 -4.95
N ILE A 481 10.37 0.08 -3.86
CA ILE A 481 11.38 -0.80 -3.27
C ILE A 481 10.71 -2.04 -2.65
N CYS A 482 9.56 -1.90 -1.97
CA CYS A 482 8.78 -3.02 -1.44
C CYS A 482 8.29 -3.97 -2.56
N ASN A 483 7.85 -3.42 -3.69
CA ASN A 483 7.47 -4.18 -4.88
C ASN A 483 8.69 -4.88 -5.51
N GLY A 484 9.83 -4.19 -5.59
CA GLY A 484 11.09 -4.78 -6.07
C GLY A 484 11.61 -5.93 -5.20
N GLY A 485 11.40 -5.84 -3.88
CA GLY A 485 11.61 -6.96 -2.97
C GLY A 485 10.74 -8.16 -3.34
N GLY A 486 9.43 -7.95 -3.48
CA GLY A 486 8.49 -9.03 -3.85
C GLY A 486 8.80 -9.68 -5.20
N VAL A 487 9.18 -8.88 -6.21
CA VAL A 487 9.63 -9.40 -7.51
C VAL A 487 10.91 -10.22 -7.37
N LEU A 488 11.88 -9.77 -6.55
CA LEU A 488 13.09 -10.54 -6.29
C LEU A 488 12.78 -11.85 -5.53
N GLY A 489 11.88 -11.83 -4.55
CA GLY A 489 11.41 -13.03 -3.85
C GLY A 489 10.75 -14.03 -4.80
N GLY A 490 9.86 -13.57 -5.69
CA GLY A 490 9.26 -14.40 -6.73
C GLY A 490 10.28 -15.00 -7.70
N LEU A 491 11.31 -14.24 -8.10
CA LEU A 491 12.37 -14.73 -8.99
C LEU A 491 13.33 -15.72 -8.32
N ILE A 492 13.68 -15.51 -7.04
CA ILE A 492 14.45 -16.50 -6.27
C ILE A 492 13.61 -17.76 -6.04
N GLY A 493 12.31 -17.60 -5.77
CA GLY A 493 11.34 -18.70 -5.67
C GLY A 493 11.23 -19.51 -6.96
N ALA A 494 11.22 -18.85 -8.12
CA ALA A 494 11.26 -19.49 -9.44
C ALA A 494 12.56 -20.30 -9.64
N GLY A 495 13.71 -19.71 -9.29
CA GLY A 495 15.01 -20.39 -9.33
C GLY A 495 15.07 -21.62 -8.42
N LEU A 496 14.55 -21.52 -7.19
CA LEU A 496 14.44 -22.66 -6.28
C LEU A 496 13.47 -23.73 -6.83
N THR A 497 12.34 -23.32 -7.41
CA THR A 497 11.38 -24.25 -8.06
C THR A 497 12.07 -25.07 -9.15
N GLN A 498 12.91 -24.43 -9.98
CA GLN A 498 13.70 -25.10 -11.02
C GLN A 498 14.81 -25.99 -10.42
N ILE A 499 15.54 -25.53 -9.39
CA ILE A 499 16.60 -26.30 -8.72
C ILE A 499 16.05 -27.57 -8.05
N PHE A 500 14.87 -27.50 -7.45
CA PHE A 500 14.17 -28.65 -6.87
C PHE A 500 13.48 -29.53 -7.94
N GLY A 501 13.54 -29.16 -9.22
CA GLY A 501 12.98 -29.95 -10.32
C GLY A 501 11.45 -30.04 -10.32
N VAL A 502 10.77 -29.07 -9.70
CA VAL A 502 9.30 -29.03 -9.65
C VAL A 502 8.77 -28.45 -10.97
N THR A 503 8.03 -29.29 -11.71
CA THR A 503 7.42 -28.93 -12.99
C THR A 503 5.90 -28.98 -12.88
N ARG A 504 5.20 -28.57 -13.93
CA ARG A 504 3.73 -28.65 -14.06
C ARG A 504 3.17 -30.06 -13.88
N ASP A 505 4.00 -31.08 -14.10
CA ASP A 505 3.65 -32.51 -14.08
C ASP A 505 4.32 -33.27 -12.91
N LYS A 506 5.35 -32.70 -12.26
CA LYS A 506 6.16 -33.36 -11.22
C LYS A 506 6.27 -32.50 -9.96
N PHE A 507 5.79 -33.05 -8.84
CA PHE A 507 5.64 -32.34 -7.57
C PHE A 507 6.37 -33.01 -6.39
N ASP A 508 7.23 -33.99 -6.64
CA ASP A 508 7.79 -34.87 -5.60
C ASP A 508 8.61 -34.08 -4.56
N ASN A 509 9.35 -33.08 -5.03
CA ASN A 509 10.17 -32.19 -4.21
C ASN A 509 9.44 -30.93 -3.70
N LEU A 510 8.14 -30.76 -4.01
CA LEU A 510 7.37 -29.56 -3.64
C LEU A 510 7.30 -29.34 -2.12
N ALA A 511 7.17 -30.41 -1.35
CA ALA A 511 7.19 -30.33 0.12
C ALA A 511 8.50 -29.72 0.65
N ALA A 512 9.65 -30.12 0.08
CA ALA A 512 10.96 -29.60 0.47
C ALA A 512 11.17 -28.15 0.01
N LEU A 513 10.65 -27.77 -1.17
CA LEU A 513 10.60 -26.39 -1.64
C LEU A 513 9.80 -25.49 -0.70
N ILE A 514 8.58 -25.90 -0.31
CA ILE A 514 7.71 -25.16 0.63
C ILE A 514 8.38 -25.01 2.00
N ILE A 515 9.04 -26.06 2.51
CA ILE A 515 9.79 -25.98 3.77
C ILE A 515 10.93 -24.97 3.65
N LEU A 516 11.70 -25.00 2.55
CA LEU A 516 12.82 -24.06 2.35
C LEU A 516 12.33 -22.60 2.25
N CYS A 517 11.29 -22.34 1.45
CA CYS A 517 10.70 -21.00 1.33
C CYS A 517 10.19 -20.49 2.69
N ASN A 518 9.43 -21.29 3.44
CA ASN A 518 8.92 -20.89 4.75
C ASN A 518 10.04 -20.67 5.78
N LEU A 519 11.04 -21.56 5.88
CA LEU A 519 12.21 -21.35 6.76
C LEU A 519 13.01 -20.10 6.36
N SER A 520 13.08 -19.77 5.06
CA SER A 520 13.76 -18.55 4.60
C SER A 520 13.08 -17.26 5.09
N SER A 521 11.77 -17.30 5.39
CA SER A 521 11.05 -16.14 5.95
C SER A 521 11.53 -15.74 7.35
N LEU A 522 12.27 -16.61 8.05
CA LEU A 522 12.93 -16.29 9.32
C LEU A 522 14.25 -15.49 9.14
N LEU A 523 14.85 -15.48 7.94
CA LEU A 523 16.15 -14.83 7.68
C LEU A 523 16.18 -13.30 7.91
N PRO A 524 15.09 -12.54 7.74
CA PRO A 524 15.03 -11.13 8.13
C PRO A 524 15.01 -10.89 9.65
N LEU A 525 14.67 -11.88 10.49
CA LEU A 525 14.47 -11.66 11.93
C LEU A 525 15.71 -11.14 12.70
N PRO A 526 16.95 -11.61 12.44
CA PRO A 526 18.15 -10.99 13.02
C PRO A 526 18.32 -9.50 12.65
N LEU A 527 17.70 -9.05 11.57
CA LEU A 527 17.75 -7.68 11.06
C LEU A 527 16.62 -6.78 11.60
N LEU A 528 15.74 -7.28 12.48
CA LEU A 528 14.79 -6.45 13.26
C LEU A 528 15.49 -5.30 14.03
N GLY A 529 16.80 -5.40 14.23
CA GLY A 529 17.65 -4.33 14.73
C GLY A 529 17.60 -3.02 13.93
N LEU A 530 17.32 -3.08 12.61
CA LEU A 530 17.34 -1.97 11.66
C LEU A 530 16.12 -1.03 11.73
N LEU A 531 15.00 -1.50 12.27
CA LEU A 531 13.75 -0.74 12.42
C LEU A 531 13.88 0.33 13.51
N PRO A 532 12.96 1.31 13.62
CA PRO A 532 12.93 2.25 14.75
C PRO A 532 12.80 1.53 16.11
N LYS A 533 13.05 2.24 17.22
CA LYS A 533 12.81 1.72 18.59
C LYS A 533 11.56 2.35 19.20
N ASP A 534 10.92 1.59 20.09
CA ASP A 534 9.71 1.94 20.84
C ASP A 534 9.76 3.37 21.47
N ASP A 535 10.94 3.82 21.90
CA ASP A 535 11.15 5.14 22.52
C ASP A 535 11.17 6.32 21.52
N GLU A 536 11.60 6.07 20.28
CA GLU A 536 11.55 7.04 19.17
C GLU A 536 10.12 7.11 18.59
N GLU A 537 9.44 5.95 18.49
CA GLU A 537 8.04 5.88 18.07
C GLU A 537 7.13 6.71 19.01
N LYS A 538 7.34 6.61 20.33
CA LYS A 538 6.63 7.44 21.31
C LYS A 538 6.96 8.92 21.17
N LYS A 539 8.23 9.30 21.11
CA LYS A 539 8.63 10.71 20.94
C LYS A 539 7.99 11.36 19.71
N ASN A 540 8.02 10.69 18.56
CA ASN A 540 7.45 11.27 17.34
C ASN A 540 5.93 11.40 17.45
N THR A 541 5.24 10.40 18.03
CA THR A 541 3.80 10.49 18.31
C THR A 541 3.47 11.61 19.31
N ASP A 542 4.27 11.79 20.36
CA ASP A 542 4.15 12.86 21.37
C ASP A 542 4.48 14.25 20.81
N ILE A 543 5.22 14.33 19.70
CA ILE A 543 5.52 15.58 18.97
C ILE A 543 4.37 15.91 18.02
N GLU A 544 3.86 14.93 17.25
CA GLU A 544 2.64 15.10 16.44
C GLU A 544 1.46 15.55 17.31
N MET A 545 1.25 14.93 18.48
CA MET A 545 0.20 15.33 19.44
C MET A 545 0.46 16.68 20.16
N LYS A 546 1.56 17.38 19.85
CA LYS A 546 1.88 18.73 20.36
C LYS A 546 2.06 19.78 19.25
N SER A 547 2.01 19.36 17.98
CA SER A 547 1.89 20.25 16.81
C SER A 547 0.48 20.30 16.24
N ASN A 548 -0.41 19.39 16.68
CA ASN A 548 -1.87 19.50 16.57
C ASN A 548 -2.45 20.28 17.76
#